data_AF-A0A9P6XQ54-F1
#
_entry.id   AF-A0A9P6XQ54-F1
#
_cell.length_a   1.000
_cell.length_b   1.000
_cell.length_c   1.000
_cell.angle_alpha   90.00
_cell.angle_beta   90.00
_cell.angle_gamma   90.00
#
_symmetry.space_group_name_H-M   'P 1'
#
loop_
_entity.id
_entity.type
_entity.pdbx_description
1 polymer ?
#
loop_
_entity_poly.entity_id
_entity_poly.type
_entity_poly.pdbx_seq_one_letter_code
_entity_poly.pdbx_strand_id
1 'polypeptide(L)'
;MQNAIARFPLFLVLFAVVLAPAYEELLFRRVLFGRLWKAGRPWLGIILSSLAFALVHEVPGLSKNSLLGMLQLWLVYGGMGAAFCWLYQRTGTLWAAITAHALNNAVALAAMVFLGST
;
A
#
# COMPACT_ATOMS: atom_id res chain seq x y z
N MET A 1 -0.81 -17.63 -7.09
CA MET A 1 -0.58 -16.43 -7.93
C MET A 1 -0.12 -16.78 -9.35
N GLN A 2 0.83 -17.72 -9.53
CA GLN A 2 1.32 -18.17 -10.84
C GLN A 2 0.20 -18.57 -11.84
N ASN A 3 -0.80 -19.34 -11.40
CA ASN A 3 -1.96 -19.71 -12.23
C ASN A 3 -2.80 -18.52 -12.73
N ALA A 4 -2.86 -17.45 -11.93
CA ALA A 4 -3.61 -16.24 -12.31
C ALA A 4 -2.78 -15.38 -13.29
N ILE A 5 -1.46 -15.28 -13.09
CA ILE A 5 -0.54 -14.58 -14.01
C ILE A 5 -0.57 -15.25 -15.38
N ALA A 6 -0.52 -16.58 -15.44
CA ALA A 6 -0.56 -17.31 -16.69
C ALA A 6 -1.90 -17.15 -17.45
N ARG A 7 -3.01 -16.98 -16.73
CA ARG A 7 -4.36 -16.97 -17.32
C ARG A 7 -4.88 -15.56 -17.62
N PHE A 8 -4.50 -14.57 -16.82
CA PHE A 8 -4.99 -13.19 -16.93
C PHE A 8 -3.88 -12.16 -16.61
N PRO A 9 -2.75 -12.16 -17.34
CA PRO A 9 -1.58 -11.33 -17.01
C PRO A 9 -1.90 -9.84 -17.04
N LEU A 10 -2.59 -9.38 -18.09
CA LEU A 10 -2.94 -7.97 -18.25
C LEU A 10 -3.85 -7.47 -17.13
N PHE A 11 -4.87 -8.26 -16.77
CA PHE A 11 -5.79 -7.91 -15.70
C PHE A 11 -5.06 -7.75 -14.36
N LEU A 12 -4.15 -8.68 -14.03
CA LEU A 12 -3.38 -8.61 -12.78
C LEU A 12 -2.47 -7.39 -12.74
N VAL A 13 -1.79 -7.07 -13.83
CA VAL A 13 -0.95 -5.86 -13.91
C VAL A 13 -1.79 -4.61 -13.71
N LEU A 14 -2.89 -4.47 -14.45
CA LEU A 14 -3.78 -3.31 -14.32
C LEU A 14 -4.37 -3.20 -12.92
N PHE A 15 -4.77 -4.32 -12.32
CA PHE A 15 -5.30 -4.33 -10.98
C PHE A 15 -4.25 -3.94 -9.94
N ALA A 16 -3.11 -4.64 -9.91
CA ALA A 16 -2.09 -4.46 -8.87
C ALA A 16 -1.35 -3.12 -8.97
N VAL A 17 -1.15 -2.60 -10.19
CA VAL A 17 -0.35 -1.39 -10.43
C VAL A 17 -1.23 -0.13 -10.53
N VAL A 18 -2.48 -0.25 -10.98
CA VAL A 18 -3.34 0.93 -11.22
C VAL A 18 -4.53 0.95 -10.28
N LEU A 19 -5.40 -0.05 -10.35
CA LEU A 19 -6.69 0.01 -9.65
C LEU A 19 -6.54 -0.08 -8.13
N ALA A 20 -5.74 -1.02 -7.62
CA ALA A 20 -5.52 -1.19 -6.20
C ALA A 20 -4.85 0.04 -5.57
N PRO A 21 -3.71 0.57 -6.09
CA PRO A 21 -3.11 1.79 -5.56
C PRO A 21 -4.06 2.99 -5.59
N ALA A 22 -4.83 3.18 -6.67
CA ALA A 22 -5.78 4.28 -6.75
C ALA A 22 -6.89 4.17 -5.69
N TYR A 23 -7.45 2.97 -5.51
CA TYR A 23 -8.48 2.71 -4.50
C TYR A 23 -7.94 2.89 -3.07
N GLU A 24 -6.77 2.32 -2.79
CA GLU A 24 -6.16 2.36 -1.46
C GLU A 24 -5.77 3.80 -1.08
N GLU A 25 -5.15 4.56 -1.97
CA GLU A 25 -4.81 5.95 -1.67
C GLU A 25 -6.08 6.82 -1.52
N LEU A 26 -7.14 6.56 -2.27
CA LEU A 26 -8.43 7.22 -2.04
C LEU A 26 -8.97 6.94 -0.63
N LEU A 27 -8.97 5.68 -0.20
CA LEU A 27 -9.50 5.28 1.11
C LEU A 27 -8.61 5.77 2.26
N PHE A 28 -7.33 5.44 2.24
CA PHE A 28 -6.45 5.72 3.37
C PHE A 28 -5.97 7.17 3.40
N ARG A 29 -5.72 7.80 2.25
CA ARG A 29 -5.08 9.14 2.21
C ARG A 29 -6.11 10.23 2.08
N ARG A 30 -7.09 10.09 1.18
CA ARG A 30 -8.12 11.11 1.03
C ARG A 30 -9.22 11.01 2.09
N VAL A 31 -9.72 9.81 2.40
CA VAL A 31 -10.78 9.65 3.39
C VAL A 31 -10.23 9.64 4.81
N LEU A 32 -9.39 8.67 5.18
CA LEU A 32 -8.95 8.52 6.58
C LEU A 32 -7.98 9.63 7.02
N PHE A 33 -6.79 9.70 6.41
CA PHE A 33 -5.80 10.74 6.73
C PHE A 33 -6.32 12.13 6.42
N GLY A 34 -6.91 12.34 5.24
CA GLY A 34 -7.39 13.65 4.79
C GLY A 34 -8.43 14.27 5.71
N ARG A 35 -9.35 13.48 6.30
CA ARG A 35 -10.30 13.97 7.30
C ARG A 35 -9.62 14.41 8.60
N LEU A 36 -8.67 13.62 9.10
CA LEU A 36 -7.95 13.93 10.34
C LEU A 36 -7.00 15.12 10.15
N TRP A 37 -6.37 15.23 8.98
CA TRP A 37 -5.56 16.39 8.63
C TRP A 37 -6.39 17.67 8.58
N LYS A 38 -7.54 17.65 7.91
CA LYS A 38 -8.49 18.80 7.89
C LYS A 38 -9.01 19.16 9.28
N ALA A 39 -9.12 18.20 10.18
CA ALA A 39 -9.50 18.42 11.58
C ALA A 39 -8.33 18.92 12.47
N GLY A 40 -7.17 19.27 11.89
CA GLY A 40 -6.01 19.76 12.65
C GLY A 40 -5.24 18.67 13.40
N ARG A 41 -5.46 17.38 13.07
CA ARG A 41 -4.85 16.21 13.73
C ARG A 41 -3.98 15.40 12.77
N PRO A 42 -2.98 16.00 12.08
CA PRO A 42 -2.22 15.30 11.05
C PRO A 42 -1.43 14.09 11.59
N TRP A 43 -0.83 14.20 12.78
CA TRP A 43 -0.08 13.10 13.38
C TRP A 43 -0.94 11.88 13.68
N LEU A 44 -2.13 12.09 14.24
CA LEU A 44 -3.09 11.01 14.44
C LEU A 44 -3.51 10.40 13.10
N GLY A 45 -3.72 11.24 12.08
CA GLY A 45 -4.00 10.80 10.72
C GLY A 45 -2.92 9.89 10.15
N ILE A 46 -1.65 10.27 10.29
CA ILE A 46 -0.50 9.48 9.83
C ILE A 46 -0.47 8.14 10.55
N ILE A 47 -0.57 8.13 11.88
CA ILE A 47 -0.50 6.90 12.68
C ILE A 47 -1.64 5.94 12.31
N LEU A 48 -2.89 6.43 12.33
CA LEU A 48 -4.05 5.57 12.07
C LEU A 48 -4.11 5.08 10.62
N SER A 49 -3.81 5.96 9.65
CA SER A 49 -3.78 5.58 8.23
C SER A 49 -2.70 4.55 7.94
N SER A 50 -1.51 4.72 8.51
CA SER A 50 -0.38 3.81 8.31
C SER A 50 -0.60 2.47 8.98
N LEU A 51 -1.15 2.46 10.20
CA LEU A 51 -1.47 1.23 10.91
C LEU A 51 -2.58 0.45 10.20
N ALA A 52 -3.65 1.13 9.78
CA ALA A 52 -4.73 0.48 9.03
C ALA A 52 -4.22 -0.09 7.69
N PHE A 53 -3.35 0.65 7.00
CA PHE A 53 -2.71 0.17 5.78
C PHE A 53 -1.89 -1.11 6.02
N ALA A 54 -1.05 -1.12 7.06
CA ALA A 54 -0.26 -2.28 7.44
C ALA A 54 -1.11 -3.50 7.80
N LEU A 55 -2.18 -3.32 8.58
CA LEU A 55 -3.06 -4.41 9.02
C LEU A 55 -3.86 -5.04 7.87
N VAL A 56 -4.24 -4.27 6.85
CA VAL A 56 -4.93 -4.80 5.66
C VAL A 56 -3.97 -5.58 4.77
N HIS A 57 -2.70 -5.21 4.72
CA HIS A 57 -1.69 -5.90 3.93
C HIS A 57 -1.18 -7.18 4.60
N GLU A 58 -1.22 -7.25 5.93
CA GLU A 58 -0.86 -8.44 6.68
C GLU A 58 -1.86 -8.65 7.83
N VAL A 59 -2.91 -9.43 7.55
CA VAL A 59 -4.01 -9.63 8.50
C VAL A 59 -3.63 -10.72 9.51
N PRO A 60 -3.72 -10.44 10.84
CA PRO A 60 -3.42 -11.43 11.86
C PRO A 60 -4.24 -12.71 11.71
N GLY A 61 -3.58 -13.86 11.76
CA GLY A 61 -4.21 -15.19 11.71
C GLY A 61 -4.61 -15.68 10.32
N LEU A 62 -4.43 -14.88 9.27
CA LEU A 62 -4.70 -15.28 7.88
C LEU A 62 -3.42 -15.65 7.11
N SER A 63 -2.28 -15.05 7.46
CA SER A 63 -1.00 -15.40 6.84
C SER A 63 -0.35 -16.60 7.53
N LYS A 64 0.55 -17.27 6.80
CA LYS A 64 1.41 -18.34 7.35
C LYS A 64 2.74 -17.80 7.91
N ASN A 65 2.89 -16.47 7.99
CA ASN A 65 4.12 -15.86 8.48
C ASN A 65 4.26 -16.10 9.98
N SER A 66 5.51 -16.20 10.45
CA SER A 66 5.80 -16.19 11.88
C SER A 66 5.46 -14.82 12.47
N LEU A 67 5.29 -14.73 13.80
CA LEU A 67 5.07 -13.44 14.47
C LEU A 67 6.12 -12.40 14.10
N LEU A 68 7.40 -12.81 14.02
CA LEU A 68 8.48 -11.92 13.62
C LEU A 68 8.34 -11.45 12.16
N GLY A 69 7.96 -12.35 11.25
CA GLY A 69 7.69 -12.00 9.85
C GLY A 69 6.52 -11.04 9.70
N MET A 70 5.45 -11.24 10.48
CA MET A 70 4.31 -10.32 10.52
C MET A 70 4.73 -8.92 11.00
N LEU A 71 5.49 -8.85 12.10
CA LEU A 71 5.98 -7.58 12.64
C LEU A 71 6.86 -6.84 11.63
N GLN A 72 7.72 -7.57 10.91
CA GLN A 72 8.54 -7.00 9.85
C GLN A 72 7.66 -6.43 8.72
N LEU A 73 6.65 -7.18 8.26
CA LEU A 73 5.73 -6.70 7.22
C LEU A 73 4.93 -5.49 7.68
N TRP A 74 4.45 -5.46 8.92
CA TRP A 74 3.77 -4.28 9.47
C TRP A 74 4.66 -3.05 9.54
N LEU A 75 5.95 -3.22 9.86
CA LEU A 75 6.89 -2.11 9.83
C LEU A 75 7.10 -1.59 8.39
N VAL A 76 7.23 -2.50 7.42
CA VAL A 76 7.38 -2.13 6.00
C VAL A 76 6.14 -1.39 5.49
N TYR A 77 4.96 -2.01 5.60
CA TYR A 77 3.72 -1.41 5.10
C TYR A 77 3.31 -0.17 5.89
N GLY A 78 3.55 -0.14 7.21
CA GLY A 78 3.32 1.04 8.04
C GLY A 78 4.25 2.19 7.64
N GLY A 79 5.53 1.91 7.40
CA GLY A 79 6.49 2.89 6.87
C GLY A 79 6.07 3.43 5.50
N MET A 80 5.61 2.58 4.60
CA MET A 80 5.07 2.99 3.30
C MET A 80 3.82 3.88 3.45
N GLY A 81 2.87 3.48 4.28
CA GLY A 81 1.67 4.27 4.57
C GLY A 81 2.01 5.66 5.10
N ALA A 82 3.01 5.76 5.97
CA ALA A 82 3.49 7.03 6.51
C ALA A 82 4.18 7.88 5.44
N ALA A 83 5.00 7.26 4.58
CA ALA A 83 5.66 7.93 3.46
C ALA A 83 4.65 8.48 2.45
N PHE A 84 3.58 7.74 2.13
CA PHE A 84 2.52 8.20 1.24
C PHE A 84 1.68 9.33 1.87
N CYS A 85 1.39 9.27 3.18
CA CYS A 85 0.76 10.39 3.89
C CYS A 85 1.63 11.66 3.83
N TRP A 86 2.93 11.53 4.09
CA TRP A 86 3.89 12.63 3.99
C TRP A 86 3.96 13.19 2.58
N LEU A 87 4.05 12.35 1.56
CA LEU A 87 4.09 12.77 0.16
C LEU A 87 2.81 13.51 -0.24
N TYR A 88 1.65 13.00 0.14
CA TYR A 88 0.38 13.68 -0.11
C TYR A 88 0.32 15.04 0.59
N GLN A 89 0.72 15.11 1.86
CA GLN A 89 0.74 16.35 2.63
C GLN A 89 1.70 17.39 2.02
N ARG A 90 2.88 16.96 1.57
CA ARG A 90 3.90 17.82 0.99
C ARG A 90 3.53 18.36 -0.39
N THR A 91 2.91 17.53 -1.22
CA THR A 91 2.59 17.88 -2.61
C THR A 91 1.20 18.49 -2.76
N GLY A 92 0.31 18.31 -1.79
CA GLY A 92 -1.08 18.75 -1.85
C GLY A 92 -1.95 17.97 -2.86
N THR A 93 -1.40 16.97 -3.54
CA THR A 93 -2.09 16.20 -4.58
C THR A 93 -2.09 14.71 -4.29
N LEU A 94 -3.26 14.08 -4.41
CA LEU A 94 -3.39 12.64 -4.23
C LEU A 94 -2.65 11.87 -5.34
N TRP A 95 -2.50 12.47 -6.52
CA TRP A 95 -1.83 11.86 -7.67
C TRP A 95 -0.36 11.54 -7.39
N ALA A 96 0.32 12.33 -6.56
CA ALA A 96 1.69 12.03 -6.16
C ALA A 96 1.78 10.72 -5.36
N ALA A 97 0.88 10.54 -4.38
CA ALA A 97 0.80 9.30 -3.60
C ALA A 97 0.38 8.10 -4.46
N ILE A 98 -0.63 8.26 -5.32
CA ILE A 98 -1.08 7.21 -6.25
C ILE A 98 0.06 6.78 -7.17
N THR A 99 0.80 7.73 -7.74
CA THR A 99 1.90 7.42 -8.67
C THR A 99 3.05 6.73 -7.95
N ALA A 100 3.44 7.22 -6.77
CA ALA A 100 4.49 6.59 -5.98
C ALA A 100 4.12 5.15 -5.57
N HIS A 101 2.87 4.93 -5.16
CA HIS A 101 2.37 3.61 -4.81
C HIS A 101 2.28 2.69 -6.03
N ALA A 102 1.74 3.17 -7.15
CA ALA A 102 1.71 2.44 -8.42
C ALA A 102 3.11 2.00 -8.86
N LEU A 103 4.10 2.91 -8.80
CA LEU A 103 5.49 2.60 -9.12
C LEU A 103 6.07 1.55 -8.17
N ASN A 104 5.84 1.68 -6.87
CA ASN A 104 6.25 0.66 -5.91
C ASN A 104 5.68 -0.72 -6.25
N ASN A 105 4.38 -0.79 -6.56
CA ASN A 105 3.74 -2.05 -6.92
C ASN A 105 4.23 -2.60 -8.25
N ALA A 106 4.52 -1.75 -9.24
CA ALA A 106 5.14 -2.17 -10.49
C ALA A 106 6.51 -2.79 -10.26
N VAL A 107 7.36 -2.17 -9.44
CA VAL A 107 8.68 -2.69 -9.06
C VAL A 107 8.55 -4.00 -8.30
N ALA A 108 7.66 -4.09 -7.32
CA ALA A 108 7.43 -5.31 -6.54
C ALA A 108 6.92 -6.45 -7.42
N LEU A 109 5.99 -6.18 -8.33
CA LEU A 109 5.47 -7.17 -9.28
C LEU A 109 6.55 -7.63 -10.26
N ALA A 110 7.36 -6.70 -10.79
CA ALA A 110 8.47 -7.05 -11.66
C ALA A 110 9.51 -7.91 -10.93
N ALA A 111 9.91 -7.53 -9.71
CA ALA A 111 10.80 -8.32 -8.87
C ALA A 111 10.23 -9.71 -8.62
N MET A 112 8.94 -9.83 -8.32
CA MET A 112 8.29 -11.12 -8.13
C MET A 112 8.31 -11.99 -9.39
N VAL A 113 8.12 -11.41 -10.57
CA VAL A 113 8.10 -12.15 -11.85
C VAL A 113 9.51 -12.56 -12.31
N PHE A 114 10.51 -11.72 -12.13
CA PHE A 114 11.86 -11.94 -12.67
C PHE A 114 12.87 -12.49 -11.65
N LEU A 115 12.70 -12.19 -10.36
CA LEU A 115 13.60 -12.57 -9.28
C LEU A 115 12.98 -13.57 -8.29
N GLY A 116 11.65 -13.70 -8.30
CA GLY A 116 10.96 -14.74 -7.56
C GLY A 116 11.31 -16.10 -8.16
N SER A 117 12.30 -16.78 -7.58
CA SER A 117 12.66 -18.15 -7.92
C SER A 117 11.41 -19.04 -7.98
N THR A 118 11.21 -19.69 -9.12
CA THR A 118 10.16 -20.70 -9.39
C THR A 118 10.13 -21.78 -8.33
#